data_AF-A0A6P0SXK3-F1
#
_entry.id   AF-A0A6P0SXK3-F1
#
_cell.length_a   1.000
_cell.length_b   1.000
_cell.length_c   1.000
_cell.angle_alpha   90.00
_cell.angle_beta   90.00
_cell.angle_gamma   90.00
#
_symmetry.space_group_name_H-M   'P 1'
#
loop_
_entity.id
_entity.type
_entity.pdbx_description
1 polymer ?
#
loop_
_entity_poly.entity_id
_entity_poly.type
_entity_poly.pdbx_seq_one_letter_code
_entity_poly.pdbx_strand_id
1 'polypeptide(L)'
;MLNLIDADEDLPPASPEEQYQDLLRALRRRRGFGLLFVRCSTAEAEKLVKQVKEDLPQKTIEVLRFEEPIDNLYGIVQDRPDCQDIKVLFIQGLEYSFYKYEETKRQQGWD
;
A
#
# COMPACT_ATOMS: atom_id res chain seq x y z
N MET A 1 -10.83 33.10 15.19
CA MET A 1 -9.91 32.29 14.39
C MET A 1 -9.52 31.12 15.28
N LEU A 2 -10.09 29.94 15.07
CA LEU A 2 -9.69 28.75 15.85
C LEU A 2 -8.39 28.22 15.24
N ASN A 3 -7.30 28.27 16.01
CA ASN A 3 -6.11 27.49 15.72
C ASN A 3 -6.47 26.02 15.97
N LEU A 4 -6.59 25.24 14.90
CA LEU A 4 -6.46 23.79 15.01
C LEU A 4 -5.01 23.53 15.41
N ILE A 5 -4.81 23.17 16.67
CA ILE A 5 -3.56 22.59 17.12
C ILE A 5 -3.51 21.23 16.41
N ASP A 6 -2.58 21.06 15.46
CA ASP A 6 -2.21 19.74 14.94
C ASP A 6 -1.61 18.97 16.11
N ALA A 7 -2.46 18.28 16.87
CA ALA A 7 -2.10 17.55 18.08
C ALA A 7 -1.11 16.40 17.84
N ASP A 8 -0.79 16.12 16.58
CA ASP A 8 0.14 15.07 16.15
C ASP A 8 1.60 15.57 16.07
N GLU A 9 1.89 16.88 16.09
CA GLU A 9 3.26 17.39 15.89
C GLU A 9 4.20 17.10 17.08
N ASP A 10 3.65 16.88 18.28
CA ASP A 10 4.43 16.69 19.52
C ASP A 10 4.60 15.22 19.96
N LEU A 11 4.08 14.25 19.20
CA LEU A 11 4.24 12.83 19.53
C LEU A 11 5.52 12.25 18.92
N PRO A 12 6.26 11.39 19.66
CA PRO A 12 7.36 10.65 19.05
C PRO A 12 6.84 9.78 17.90
N PRO A 13 7.65 9.55 16.85
CA PRO A 13 7.23 8.70 15.74
C PRO A 13 6.87 7.31 16.26
N ALA A 14 5.73 6.79 15.83
CA ALA A 14 5.25 5.47 16.22
C ALA A 14 6.32 4.40 15.93
N SER A 15 6.49 3.47 16.88
CA SER A 15 7.39 2.33 16.70
C SER A 15 6.94 1.43 15.54
N PRO A 16 7.82 0.60 14.97
CA PRO A 16 7.43 -0.36 13.93
C PRO A 16 6.27 -1.26 14.35
N GLU A 17 6.25 -1.70 15.60
CA GLU A 17 5.18 -2.52 16.16
C GLU A 17 3.87 -1.75 16.27
N GLU A 18 3.90 -0.48 16.67
CA GLU A 18 2.73 0.39 16.73
C GLU A 18 2.15 0.62 15.33
N GLN A 19 3.01 0.94 14.35
CA GLN A 19 2.61 1.11 12.95
C GLN A 19 1.97 -0.18 12.39
N TYR A 20 2.54 -1.34 12.72
CA TYR A 20 1.96 -2.63 12.33
C TYR A 20 0.59 -2.88 12.96
N GLN A 21 0.43 -2.58 14.26
CA GLN A 21 -0.87 -2.72 14.92
C GLN A 21 -1.92 -1.78 14.33
N ASP A 22 -1.53 -0.57 13.95
CA ASP A 22 -2.43 0.39 13.30
C ASP A 22 -2.84 -0.06 11.90
N LEU A 23 -1.92 -0.64 11.12
CA LEU A 23 -2.24 -1.32 9.87
C LEU A 23 -3.27 -2.43 10.08
N LEU A 24 -3.03 -3.35 11.03
CA LEU A 24 -3.95 -4.44 11.33
C LEU A 24 -5.34 -3.94 11.74
N ARG A 25 -5.38 -2.91 12.59
CA ARG A 25 -6.63 -2.29 13.03
C ARG A 25 -7.38 -1.63 11.88
N ALA A 26 -6.68 -0.95 10.99
CA ALA A 26 -7.27 -0.33 9.80
C ALA A 26 -7.87 -1.39 8.88
N LEU A 27 -7.11 -2.44 8.54
CA LEU A 27 -7.55 -3.55 7.69
C LEU A 27 -8.73 -4.33 8.29
N ARG A 28 -8.69 -4.58 9.61
CA ARG A 28 -9.75 -5.32 10.33
C ARG A 28 -11.07 -4.56 10.35
N ARG A 29 -11.03 -3.26 10.68
CA ARG A 29 -12.23 -2.44 10.91
C ARG A 29 -12.83 -1.86 9.62
N ARG A 30 -12.09 -1.82 8.51
CA ARG A 30 -12.57 -1.22 7.25
C ARG A 30 -13.86 -1.89 6.77
N ARG A 31 -14.88 -1.05 6.56
CA ARG A 31 -16.10 -1.36 5.81
C ARG A 31 -16.07 -0.54 4.52
N GLY A 32 -16.27 -1.18 3.37
CA GLY A 32 -16.11 -0.55 2.07
C GLY A 32 -14.66 -0.43 1.59
N PHE A 33 -14.43 0.43 0.59
CA PHE A 33 -13.14 0.61 -0.07
C PHE A 33 -12.19 1.50 0.73
N GLY A 34 -10.88 1.25 0.66
CA GLY A 34 -9.84 2.12 1.23
C GLY A 34 -8.47 1.80 0.65
N LEU A 35 -7.61 2.82 0.62
CA LEU A 35 -6.21 2.70 0.23
C LEU A 35 -5.32 2.99 1.45
N LEU A 36 -4.27 2.20 1.60
CA LEU A 36 -3.26 2.33 2.63
C LEU A 36 -1.90 2.25 1.95
N PHE A 37 -0.95 3.06 2.40
CA PHE A 37 0.41 3.08 1.89
C PHE A 37 1.34 2.60 3.00
N VAL A 38 2.20 1.64 2.68
CA VAL A 38 3.22 1.13 3.59
C VAL A 38 4.57 1.34 2.95
N ARG A 39 5.46 2.06 3.64
CA ARG A 39 6.84 2.28 3.19
C ARG A 39 7.74 1.27 3.88
N CYS A 40 8.27 0.32 3.14
CA CYS A 40 9.20 -0.69 3.64
C CYS A 40 10.10 -1.20 2.50
N SER A 41 11.16 -1.91 2.83
CA SER A 41 11.97 -2.63 1.84
C SER A 41 11.20 -3.82 1.26
N THR A 42 11.63 -4.32 0.09
CA THR A 42 11.00 -5.50 -0.54
C THR A 42 10.98 -6.71 0.41
N ALA A 43 12.09 -6.98 1.11
CA ALA A 43 12.18 -8.09 2.05
C ALA A 43 11.22 -7.95 3.25
N GLU A 44 11.03 -6.72 3.74
CA GLU A 44 10.05 -6.43 4.80
C GLU A 44 8.62 -6.54 4.29
N ALA A 45 8.35 -6.14 3.05
CA ALA A 45 7.02 -6.25 2.45
C ALA A 45 6.55 -7.71 2.38
N GLU A 46 7.44 -8.66 2.05
CA GLU A 46 7.11 -10.09 2.04
C GLU A 46 6.78 -10.62 3.43
N LYS A 47 7.58 -10.24 4.43
CA LYS A 47 7.34 -10.61 5.83
C LYS A 47 6.02 -10.02 6.32
N LEU A 48 5.77 -8.75 6.02
CA LEU A 48 4.55 -8.04 6.39
C LEU A 48 3.32 -8.74 5.82
N VAL A 49 3.31 -9.04 4.52
CA VAL A 49 2.17 -9.73 3.89
C VAL A 49 1.92 -11.09 4.55
N LYS A 50 2.97 -11.87 4.80
CA LYS A 50 2.84 -13.16 5.47
C LYS A 50 2.22 -13.00 6.87
N GLN A 51 2.72 -12.05 7.65
CA GLN A 51 2.24 -11.79 9.00
C GLN A 51 0.77 -11.32 9.01
N VAL A 52 0.39 -10.43 8.09
CA VAL A 52 -0.99 -9.96 7.97
C VAL A 52 -1.94 -11.10 7.56
N LYS A 53 -1.49 -12.02 6.70
CA LYS A 53 -2.27 -13.22 6.34
C LYS A 53 -2.53 -14.13 7.55
N GLU A 54 -1.52 -14.30 8.41
CA GLU A 54 -1.61 -15.08 9.64
C GLU A 54 -2.51 -14.40 10.69
N ASP A 55 -2.41 -13.07 10.83
CA ASP A 55 -3.12 -12.28 11.85
C ASP A 55 -4.57 -11.91 11.48
N LEU A 56 -4.95 -12.04 10.20
CA LEU A 56 -6.30 -11.76 9.68
C LEU A 56 -6.85 -12.92 8.84
N PRO A 57 -6.95 -14.15 9.38
CA PRO A 57 -7.39 -15.33 8.62
C PRO A 57 -8.82 -15.22 8.09
N GLN A 58 -9.63 -14.30 8.64
CA GLN A 58 -10.99 -14.00 8.19
C GLN A 58 -11.08 -13.09 6.96
N LYS A 59 -9.94 -12.61 6.43
CA LYS A 59 -9.88 -11.75 5.24
C LYS A 59 -9.16 -12.49 4.13
N THR A 60 -9.78 -12.58 2.95
CA THR A 60 -9.08 -13.02 1.73
C THR A 60 -8.06 -11.95 1.35
N ILE A 61 -6.78 -12.29 1.47
CA ILE A 61 -5.66 -11.38 1.22
C ILE A 61 -4.85 -11.92 0.06
N GLU A 62 -4.75 -11.12 -1.00
CA GLU A 62 -3.96 -11.46 -2.19
C GLU A 62 -2.85 -10.45 -2.44
N VAL A 63 -1.89 -10.86 -3.27
CA VAL A 63 -0.76 -10.04 -3.67
C VAL A 63 -0.73 -9.91 -5.18
N LEU A 64 -0.61 -8.67 -5.64
CA LEU A 64 -0.33 -8.33 -7.03
C LEU A 64 1.07 -7.71 -7.09
N ARG A 65 1.97 -8.33 -7.85
CA ARG A 65 3.36 -7.90 -7.98
C ARG A 65 3.63 -7.48 -9.42
N PHE A 66 4.31 -6.35 -9.56
CA PHE A 66 4.79 -5.86 -10.84
C PHE A 66 6.32 -5.87 -10.83
N GLU A 67 6.90 -6.36 -11.91
CA GLU A 67 8.36 -6.31 -12.15
C GLU A 67 8.70 -5.32 -13.26
N GLU A 68 7.68 -4.77 -13.91
CA GLU A 68 7.76 -3.84 -15.03
C GLU A 68 6.76 -2.68 -14.85
N PRO A 69 7.00 -1.53 -15.50
CA PRO A 69 6.06 -0.41 -15.54
C PRO A 69 4.66 -0.83 -16.05
N ILE A 70 3.61 -0.28 -15.44
CA ILE A 70 2.22 -0.49 -15.86
C ILE A 70 1.53 0.84 -16.18
N ASP A 71 0.56 0.79 -17.09
CA ASP A 71 -0.18 1.99 -17.52
C ASP A 71 -1.58 2.08 -16.90
N ASN A 72 -2.19 0.96 -16.46
CA ASN A 72 -3.55 0.95 -15.94
C ASN A 72 -3.75 -0.06 -14.79
N LEU A 73 -3.51 0.38 -13.55
CA LEU A 73 -3.74 -0.44 -12.36
C LEU A 73 -5.20 -0.87 -12.20
N TYR A 74 -6.16 0.01 -12.51
CA TYR A 74 -7.59 -0.28 -12.33
C TYR A 74 -8.04 -1.44 -13.22
N GLY A 75 -7.69 -1.41 -14.51
CA GLY A 75 -8.02 -2.48 -15.45
C GLY A 75 -7.42 -3.81 -15.02
N ILE A 76 -6.14 -3.80 -14.61
CA ILE A 76 -5.46 -5.01 -14.14
C ILE A 76 -6.17 -5.61 -12.92
N VAL A 77 -6.61 -4.78 -11.97
CA VAL A 77 -7.34 -5.26 -10.77
C VAL A 77 -8.74 -5.75 -11.15
N GLN A 78 -9.45 -5.03 -12.02
CA GLN A 78 -10.80 -5.37 -12.47
C GLN A 78 -10.87 -6.69 -13.22
N ASP A 79 -9.86 -6.99 -14.04
CA ASP A 79 -9.81 -8.19 -14.88
C ASP A 79 -9.41 -9.46 -14.10
N ARG A 80 -9.10 -9.33 -12.81
CA ARG A 80 -8.76 -10.50 -11.98
C ARG A 80 -9.99 -11.39 -11.75
N PRO A 81 -9.86 -12.72 -11.93
CA PRO A 81 -10.98 -13.64 -11.73
C PRO A 81 -11.44 -13.71 -10.26
N ASP A 82 -10.54 -13.43 -9.31
CA ASP A 82 -10.78 -13.46 -7.87
C ASP A 82 -11.14 -12.08 -7.28
N CYS A 83 -11.32 -11.05 -8.11
CA CYS A 83 -11.48 -9.66 -7.66
C CYS A 83 -12.64 -9.49 -6.66
N GLN A 84 -13.72 -10.27 -6.78
CA GLN A 84 -14.89 -10.16 -5.89
C GLN A 84 -14.65 -10.78 -4.50
N ASP A 85 -13.74 -11.77 -4.42
CA ASP A 85 -13.47 -12.51 -3.19
C ASP A 85 -12.41 -11.84 -2.32
N ILE A 86 -11.48 -11.12 -2.95
CA ILE A 86 -10.40 -10.39 -2.27
C ILE A 86 -10.98 -9.31 -1.35
N LYS A 87 -10.54 -9.31 -0.10
CA LYS A 87 -10.86 -8.26 0.89
C LYS A 87 -9.71 -7.28 1.12
N VAL A 88 -8.48 -7.70 0.84
CA VAL A 88 -7.28 -6.86 0.88
C VAL A 88 -6.37 -7.29 -0.27
N LEU A 89 -5.98 -6.34 -1.12
CA LEU A 89 -5.01 -6.57 -2.17
C LEU A 89 -3.73 -5.79 -1.84
N PHE A 90 -2.64 -6.51 -1.57
CA PHE A 90 -1.32 -5.91 -1.50
C PHE A 90 -0.79 -5.72 -2.91
N ILE A 91 -0.28 -4.53 -3.21
CA ILE A 91 0.26 -4.21 -4.52
C ILE A 91 1.72 -3.80 -4.33
N GLN A 92 2.63 -4.41 -5.10
CA GLN A 92 4.07 -4.19 -5.04
C GLN A 92 4.61 -3.90 -6.44
N GLY A 93 5.69 -3.13 -6.56
CA GLY A 93 6.34 -2.85 -7.84
C GLY A 93 5.72 -1.69 -8.62
N LEU A 94 4.89 -0.84 -8.00
CA LEU A 94 4.37 0.35 -8.68
C LEU A 94 5.48 1.37 -8.99
N GLU A 95 6.57 1.35 -8.22
CA GLU A 95 7.77 2.17 -8.40
C GLU A 95 8.36 2.10 -9.81
N TYR A 96 8.29 0.94 -10.48
CA TYR A 96 8.77 0.80 -11.87
C TYR A 96 8.05 1.74 -12.83
N SER A 97 6.75 1.98 -12.61
CA SER A 97 5.96 2.91 -13.41
C SER A 97 6.40 4.36 -13.21
N PHE A 98 6.80 4.71 -11.99
CA PHE A 98 7.35 6.02 -11.67
C PHE A 98 8.76 6.20 -12.24
N TYR A 99 9.63 5.18 -12.18
CA TYR A 99 10.96 5.25 -12.78
C TYR A 99 10.90 5.52 -14.29
N LYS A 100 10.04 4.81 -15.03
CA LYS A 100 9.80 5.06 -16.47
C LYS A 100 9.36 6.50 -16.73
N TYR A 101 8.48 7.03 -15.88
CA TYR A 101 7.99 8.40 -15.99
C TYR A 101 9.10 9.44 -15.73
N GLU A 102 9.90 9.24 -14.68
CA GLU A 102 11.02 10.11 -14.35
C GLU A 102 12.10 10.11 -15.44
N GLU A 103 12.45 8.94 -15.98
CA GLU A 103 13.37 8.83 -17.11
C GLU A 103 12.85 9.57 -18.34
N THR A 104 11.56 9.43 -18.64
CA THR A 104 10.91 10.14 -19.75
C THR A 104 10.99 11.66 -19.57
N LYS A 105 10.77 12.15 -18.34
CA LYS A 105 10.89 13.58 -18.02
C LYS A 105 12.33 14.11 -18.14
N ARG A 106 13.31 13.37 -17.63
CA ARG A 106 14.73 13.71 -17.77
C ARG A 106 15.13 13.82 -19.24
N GLN A 107 14.70 12.86 -20.06
CA GLN A 107 14.95 12.88 -21.51
C GLN A 107 14.29 14.06 -22.23
N GLN A 108 13.19 14.60 -21.68
CA GLN A 108 12.50 15.76 -22.21
C GLN A 108 13.04 17.10 -21.67
N GLY A 109 14.06 17.08 -20.80
CA GLY A 109 14.73 18.29 -20.29
C GLY A 109 13.93 19.04 -19.22
N TRP A 110 13.16 18.33 -18.39
CA TRP A 110 12.34 18.91 -17.31
C TRP A 110 13.07 19.05 -15.97
N ASP A 111 14.41 18.95 -15.95
CA ASP A 111 15.26 19.08 -14.75
C ASP A 111 15.53 20.55 -14.38
#